data_AF-A0A1H3MGH4-F1
#
_entry.id   AF-A0A1H3MGH4-F1
#
_cell.length_a   1.000
_cell.length_b   1.000
_cell.length_c   1.000
_cell.angle_alpha   90.00
_cell.angle_beta   90.00
_cell.angle_gamma   90.00
#
_symmetry.space_group_name_H-M   'P 1'
#
loop_
_entity.id
_entity.type
_entity.pdbx_description
1 polymer ?
#
loop_
_entity_poly.entity_id
_entity_poly.type
_entity_poly.pdbx_seq_one_letter_code
_entity_poly.pdbx_strand_id
1 'polypeptide(L)' 'MSMLSKRLEKLELRNLGGLVIFLADEFTAEGVEPIIRHACLDGTMVERGPDEPQAEFMKRVNPRNRPAATLEADCEML' A
#
# COMPACT_ATOMS: atom_id res chain seq x y z
N MET A 1 -0.89 -0.90 -16.16
CA MET A 1 -1.81 -1.34 -15.09
C MET A 1 -1.87 -2.85 -15.09
N SER A 2 -1.18 -3.46 -14.13
CA SER A 2 -1.16 -4.90 -13.91
C SER A 2 -2.54 -5.46 -13.50
N MET A 3 -2.67 -6.79 -13.49
CA MET A 3 -3.87 -7.47 -13.00
C MET A 3 -4.02 -7.33 -11.48
N LEU A 4 -2.92 -7.10 -10.76
CA LEU A 4 -2.88 -6.92 -9.31
C LEU A 4 -3.49 -5.58 -8.91
N SER A 5 -3.11 -4.48 -9.59
CA SER A 5 -3.63 -3.14 -9.31
C SER A 5 -5.17 -3.11 -9.39
N LYS A 6 -5.75 -3.67 -10.46
CA LYS A 6 -7.21 -3.77 -10.65
C LYS A 6 -7.92 -4.60 -9.57
N ARG A 7 -7.26 -5.62 -9.00
CA ARG A 7 -7.83 -6.45 -7.94
C ARG A 7 -7.83 -5.73 -6.60
N LEU A 8 -6.78 -4.97 -6.31
CA LEU A 8 -6.65 -4.18 -5.08
C LEU A 8 -7.67 -3.04 -5.06
N GLU A 9 -7.82 -2.32 -6.17
CA GLU A 9 -8.85 -1.28 -6.33
C GLU A 9 -10.25 -1.86 -6.07
N LYS A 10 -10.55 -3.03 -6.64
CA LYS A 10 -11.85 -3.70 -6.45
C LYS A 10 -12.07 -4.16 -5.00
N LEU A 11 -11.03 -4.61 -4.31
CA LEU A 11 -11.11 -5.06 -2.92
C LEU A 11 -11.40 -3.88 -1.98
N GLU A 12 -10.73 -2.75 -2.22
CA GLU A 12 -10.87 -1.52 -1.45
C GLU A 12 -12.26 -0.89 -1.61
N LEU A 13 -12.75 -0.80 -2.86
CA LEU A 13 -14.08 -0.29 -3.18
C LEU A 13 -15.20 -1.14 -2.55
N ARG A 14 -15.01 -2.46 -2.42
CA ARG A 14 -15.97 -3.36 -1.73
C ARG A 14 -16.08 -3.08 -0.24
N ASN A 15 -15.03 -2.54 0.37
CA ASN A 15 -15.01 -2.09 1.77
C ASN A 15 -15.40 -0.61 1.92
N LEU A 16 -16.08 -0.01 0.93
CA LEU A 16 -16.59 1.36 0.96
C LEU A 16 -15.52 2.44 1.22
N GLY A 17 -14.28 2.23 0.77
CA GLY A 17 -13.21 3.21 1.06
C GLY A 17 -12.62 3.09 2.47
N GLY A 18 -13.05 2.08 3.24
CA GLY A 18 -12.74 1.96 4.67
C GLY A 18 -11.40 1.31 5.00
N LEU A 19 -10.68 0.79 4.01
CA LEU A 19 -9.44 0.03 4.18
C LEU A 19 -8.33 0.63 3.33
N VAL A 20 -7.16 0.88 3.91
CA VAL A 20 -5.96 1.22 3.14
C VAL A 20 -5.13 -0.05 2.95
N ILE A 21 -4.70 -0.34 1.73
CA ILE A 21 -3.82 -1.48 1.47
C ILE A 21 -2.42 -0.97 1.17
N PHE A 22 -1.47 -1.20 2.06
CA PHE A 22 -0.06 -0.92 1.83
C PHE A 22 0.59 -2.05 1.05
N LEU A 23 1.39 -1.71 0.06
CA LEU A 23 2.22 -2.66 -0.67
C LEU A 23 3.67 -2.46 -0.24
N ALA A 24 4.24 -3.53 0.30
CA ALA A 24 5.63 -3.58 0.70
C ALA A 24 6.42 -4.50 -0.22
N ASP A 25 7.72 -4.22 -0.37
CA ASP A 25 8.64 -5.12 -1.05
C ASP A 25 8.65 -6.50 -0.37
N GLU A 26 8.91 -7.54 -1.16
CA GLU A 26 9.09 -8.89 -0.62
C GLU A 26 10.16 -8.92 0.46
N PHE A 27 9.82 -9.57 1.56
CA PHE A 27 10.61 -9.58 2.75
C PHE A 27 11.45 -10.85 2.85
N THR A 28 12.76 -10.72 2.95
CA THR A 28 13.68 -11.88 2.90
C THR A 28 14.21 -12.34 4.26
N ALA A 29 14.06 -11.57 5.35
CA ALA A 29 14.69 -11.89 6.64
C ALA A 29 13.86 -11.46 7.86
N GLU A 30 13.42 -12.42 8.69
CA GLU A 30 12.66 -12.18 9.92
C GLU A 30 13.19 -11.02 10.79
N GLY A 31 12.31 -10.10 11.19
CA GLY A 31 12.59 -9.05 12.18
C GLY A 31 13.01 -7.68 11.62
N VAL A 32 13.20 -7.56 10.32
CA VAL A 32 13.30 -6.28 9.59
C VAL A 32 11.90 -5.64 9.40
N GLU A 33 11.82 -4.32 9.35
CA GLU A 33 10.55 -3.62 9.07
C GLU A 33 10.25 -3.67 7.55
N PRO A 34 9.00 -3.99 7.13
CA PRO A 34 8.64 -3.99 5.72
C PRO A 34 8.79 -2.59 5.11
N ILE A 35 9.37 -2.55 3.91
CA ILE A 35 9.56 -1.30 3.15
C ILE A 35 8.32 -1.07 2.30
N ILE A 36 7.48 -0.13 2.71
CA ILE A 36 6.26 0.24 2.01
C ILE A 36 6.61 1.16 0.83
N ARG A 37 6.21 0.76 -0.37
CA ARG A 37 6.40 1.55 -1.60
C ARG A 37 5.12 2.16 -2.15
N HIS A 38 4.00 1.46 -2.01
CA HIS A 38 2.73 1.92 -2.54
C HIS A 38 1.62 1.79 -1.51
N ALA A 39 0.54 2.51 -1.74
CA ALA A 39 -0.72 2.36 -1.02
C ALA A 39 -1.90 2.41 -2.00
N CYS A 40 -2.86 1.52 -1.82
CA CYS A 40 -4.15 1.57 -2.49
C CYS A 40 -5.18 2.14 -1.50
N LEU A 41 -5.80 3.25 -1.86
CA LEU A 41 -6.84 3.92 -1.10
C LEU A 41 -7.85 4.58 -2.04
N ASP A 42 -9.12 4.57 -1.68
CA ASP A 42 -10.19 5.22 -2.44
C ASP A 42 -10.15 4.83 -3.94
N GLY A 43 -9.89 3.54 -4.23
CA GLY A 43 -9.72 3.00 -5.59
C GLY A 43 -8.52 3.52 -6.38
N THR A 44 -7.53 4.14 -5.73
CA THR A 44 -6.35 4.75 -6.37
C THR A 44 -5.06 4.19 -5.80
N MET A 45 -4.09 3.89 -6.67
CA MET A 45 -2.73 3.55 -6.27
C MET A 45 -1.88 4.82 -6.11
N VAL A 46 -1.18 4.93 -4.99
CA VAL A 46 -0.29 6.05 -4.68
C VAL A 46 1.09 5.51 -4.36
N GLU A 47 2.11 6.06 -5.03
CA GLU A 47 3.51 5.72 -4.82
C GLU A 47 4.16 6.62 -3.76
N ARG A 48 5.09 6.05 -3.00
CA ARG A 48 5.96 6.77 -2.07
C ARG A 48 7.07 7.47 -2.86
N GLY A 49 7.29 8.75 -2.58
CA GLY A 49 8.39 9.48 -3.20
C GLY A 49 9.76 8.86 -2.85
N PRO A 50 10.77 8.97 -3.73
CA PRO A 50 12.09 8.37 -3.50
C PRO A 50 12.78 8.87 -2.23
N ASP A 51 12.54 10.14 -1.85
CA ASP A 51 13.10 10.77 -0.65
C ASP A 51 12.07 10.92 0.48
N GLU A 52 10.89 10.33 0.34
CA GLU A 52 9.80 10.46 1.33
C GLU A 52 9.97 9.41 2.44
N PRO A 53 10.08 9.82 3.73
CA PRO A 53 10.13 8.88 4.84
C PRO A 53 8.86 8.02 4.92
N GLN A 54 9.01 6.72 5.20
CA GLN A 54 7.88 5.78 5.31
C GLN A 54 6.77 6.27 6.24
N ALA A 55 7.13 6.79 7.42
CA ALA A 55 6.15 7.28 8.38
C ALA A 55 5.34 8.47 7.85
N GLU A 56 5.99 9.39 7.12
CA GLU A 56 5.31 10.54 6.49
C GLU A 56 4.42 10.08 5.34
N PHE A 57 4.88 9.12 4.54
CA PHE A 57 4.08 8.50 3.49
C PHE A 57 2.81 7.87 4.06
N MET A 58 2.93 7.02 5.08
CA MET A 58 1.80 6.36 5.74
C MET A 58 0.81 7.37 6.31
N LYS A 59 1.31 8.44 6.93
CA LYS A 59 0.49 9.53 7.48
C LYS A 59 -0.21 10.33 6.38
N ARG A 60 0.44 10.56 5.23
CA ARG A 60 -0.12 11.25 4.07
C ARG A 60 -1.26 10.47 3.44
N VAL A 61 -1.10 9.16 3.26
CA VAL A 61 -2.12 8.31 2.62
C VAL A 61 -3.19 7.84 3.61
N ASN A 62 -2.89 7.76 4.90
CA ASN A 62 -3.86 7.38 5.92
C ASN A 62 -3.94 8.38 7.09
N PRO A 63 -4.27 9.66 6.85
CA PRO A 63 -4.25 10.70 7.89
C PRO A 63 -5.32 10.50 8.98
N ARG A 64 -6.33 9.68 8.69
CA ARG A 64 -7.43 9.36 9.59
C ARG A 64 -7.24 8.04 10.33
N ASN A 65 -6.09 7.37 10.16
CA ASN A 65 -5.82 6.04 10.72
C ASN A 65 -6.98 5.05 10.47
N ARG A 66 -7.48 5.01 9.21
CA ARG A 66 -8.40 3.96 8.76
C ARG A 66 -7.75 2.59 8.99
N PRO A 67 -8.53 1.51 9.17
CA PRO A 67 -8.02 0.15 9.10
C PRO A 67 -7.08 -0.01 7.91
N ALA A 68 -5.96 -0.70 8.12
CA ALA A 68 -4.98 -0.93 7.08
C ALA A 68 -4.52 -2.39 7.07
N ALA A 69 -4.18 -2.88 5.89
CA ALA A 69 -3.54 -4.16 5.68
C ALA A 69 -2.25 -3.93 4.89
N THR A 70 -1.19 -4.66 5.25
CA THR A 70 0.04 -4.70 4.46
C THR A 70 0.05 -5.98 3.65
N LEU A 71 0.29 -5.86 2.36
CA LEU A 71 0.47 -6.97 1.44
C LEU A 71 1.90 -6.91 0.91
N GLU A 72 2.61 -8.02 1.04
CA GLU A 72 3.91 -8.21 0.40
C GLU A 72 3.69 -8.62 -1.04
N ALA A 73 4.33 -7.91 -1.96
CA ALA A 73 4.28 -8.19 -3.38
C ALA A 73 5.58 -7.72 -4.03
N ASP A 74 6.02 -8.44 -5.05
CA ASP A 74 7.04 -7.92 -5.96
C ASP A 74 6.49 -6.66 -6.65
N CYS A 75 6.93 -5.51 -6.14
CA CYS A 75 6.46 -4.21 -6.57
C CYS A 75 6.93 -3.85 -7.99
N GLU A 76 7.89 -4.59 -8.57
CA GLU A 76 8.28 -4.44 -9.98
C GLU A 76 7.20 -4.98 -10.94
N MET A 77 6.24 -5.77 -10.44
CA MET A 77 5.14 -6.34 -11.22
C MET A 77 3.82 -5.52 -11.18
N LEU A 78 3.79 -4.35 -10.54
CA LEU A 78 2.59 -3.50 -10.34
C LEU A 78 2.22 -2.61 -11.54
#